data_AF-A0A2M9DZI9-F1
#
_entry.id   AF-A0A2M9DZI9-F1
#
_cell.length_a   1.000
_cell.length_b   1.000
_cell.length_c   1.000
_cell.angle_alpha   90.00
_cell.angle_beta   90.00
_cell.angle_gamma   90.00
#
_symmetry.space_group_name_H-M   'P 1'
#
loop_
_entity.id
_entity.type
_entity.pdbx_description
1 polymer ?
#
loop_
_entity_poly.entity_id
_entity_poly.type
_entity_poly.pdbx_seq_one_letter_code
_entity_poly.pdbx_strand_id
1 'polypeptide(L)'
;MPLLDETSPQFFIAGKKPVNALVGLDDQGMQYARKQAADWVLIERVPGEYVDDPLKNVLSPEFDNPNRYQIAASNPVPRSGWWFTPAKANSRRYFKEGDVFPDFPNNDYGHVFWQWSPDQTHPHL
;
A
#
# COMPACT_ATOMS: atom_id res chain seq x y z
N MET A 1 -23.25 5.18 6.71
CA MET A 1 -22.83 4.54 5.44
C MET A 1 -24.07 4.55 4.55
N PRO A 2 -24.03 5.14 3.36
CA PRO A 2 -25.22 5.21 2.50
C PRO A 2 -25.69 3.79 2.13
N LEU A 3 -27.01 3.59 2.12
CA LEU A 3 -27.69 2.32 1.83
C LEU A 3 -27.68 1.95 0.32
N LEU A 4 -26.87 2.65 -0.48
CA LEU A 4 -26.76 2.50 -1.92
C LEU A 4 -25.37 1.96 -2.27
N ASP A 5 -25.36 0.75 -2.83
CA ASP A 5 -24.17 0.17 -3.43
C ASP A 5 -23.61 1.10 -4.52
N GLU A 6 -22.29 1.15 -4.64
CA GLU A 6 -21.52 1.97 -5.60
C GLU A 6 -21.50 3.49 -5.35
N THR A 7 -21.83 3.93 -4.13
CA THR A 7 -21.64 5.33 -3.74
C THR A 7 -20.23 5.59 -3.21
N SER A 8 -19.64 6.72 -3.60
CA SER A 8 -18.36 7.18 -3.03
C SER A 8 -18.60 8.14 -1.85
N PRO A 9 -17.78 8.09 -0.78
CA PRO A 9 -17.82 9.08 0.28
C PRO A 9 -17.49 10.47 -0.29
N GLN A 10 -18.17 11.51 0.21
CA GLN A 10 -17.98 12.89 -0.22
C GLN A 10 -17.51 13.77 0.94
N PHE A 11 -16.53 14.61 0.67
CA PHE A 11 -16.05 15.62 1.61
C PHE A 11 -16.86 16.89 1.42
N PHE A 12 -17.42 17.41 2.51
CA PHE A 12 -18.16 18.66 2.52
C PHE A 12 -17.46 19.73 3.34
N ILE A 13 -17.61 20.98 2.90
CA ILE A 13 -17.30 22.14 3.71
C ILE A 13 -18.42 22.30 4.75
N ALA A 14 -18.05 22.54 6.00
CA ALA A 14 -18.98 22.75 7.10
C ALA A 14 -20.09 23.76 6.73
N GLY A 15 -21.34 23.42 7.03
CA GLY A 15 -22.52 24.25 6.72
C GLY A 15 -23.19 23.99 5.37
N LYS A 16 -22.59 23.16 4.48
CA LYS A 16 -23.26 22.70 3.25
C LYS A 16 -23.80 21.30 3.43
N LYS A 17 -25.10 21.10 3.21
CA LYS A 17 -25.71 19.77 3.22
C LYS A 17 -25.61 19.14 1.83
N PRO A 18 -25.08 17.90 1.69
CA PRO A 18 -25.32 17.12 0.49
C PRO A 18 -26.82 16.92 0.26
N VAL A 19 -27.21 16.95 -1.02
CA VAL A 19 -28.57 16.54 -1.44
C VAL A 19 -28.52 15.22 -2.21
N ASN A 20 -27.42 14.97 -2.95
CA ASN A 20 -27.29 13.81 -3.82
C ASN A 20 -25.91 13.14 -3.70
N ALA A 21 -25.90 11.80 -3.65
CA ALA A 21 -24.74 10.95 -3.86
C ALA A 21 -24.36 10.84 -5.34
N LEU A 22 -23.07 10.67 -5.58
CA LEU A 22 -22.50 10.34 -6.88
C LEU A 22 -22.41 8.81 -6.97
N VAL A 23 -23.05 8.22 -7.97
CA VAL A 23 -23.26 6.76 -8.08
C VAL A 23 -22.68 6.23 -9.39
N GLY A 24 -21.97 5.11 -9.29
CA GLY A 24 -21.38 4.39 -10.42
C GLY A 24 -20.18 5.11 -11.04
N LEU A 25 -19.52 4.48 -12.01
CA LEU A 25 -18.41 5.05 -12.78
C LEU A 25 -18.85 5.26 -14.23
N ASP A 26 -18.51 6.41 -14.82
CA ASP A 26 -18.78 6.69 -16.23
C ASP A 26 -17.68 6.07 -17.12
N ASP A 27 -18.07 5.46 -18.23
CA ASP A 27 -17.16 4.83 -19.19
C ASP A 27 -16.38 5.86 -20.03
N GLN A 28 -16.85 7.12 -20.06
CA GLN A 28 -16.17 8.24 -20.73
C GLN A 28 -15.12 8.94 -19.84
N GLY A 29 -14.84 8.41 -18.64
CA GLY A 29 -13.78 8.92 -17.75
C GLY A 29 -14.23 10.02 -16.78
N MET A 30 -15.52 10.32 -16.68
CA MET A 30 -16.02 11.14 -15.58
C MET A 30 -16.09 10.32 -14.28
N GLN A 31 -15.91 11.01 -13.15
CA GLN A 31 -15.84 10.36 -11.82
C GLN A 31 -17.13 9.65 -11.39
N TYR A 32 -18.28 9.89 -12.06
CA TYR A 32 -19.56 9.27 -11.71
C TYR A 32 -20.53 9.18 -12.88
N ALA A 33 -21.42 8.18 -12.85
CA ALA A 33 -22.45 7.99 -13.88
C ALA A 33 -23.71 8.84 -13.63
N ARG A 34 -24.12 9.03 -12.37
CA ARG A 34 -25.33 9.83 -12.02
C ARG A 34 -25.30 10.44 -10.62
N LYS A 35 -26.22 11.38 -10.38
CA LYS A 35 -26.54 11.96 -9.06
C LYS A 35 -27.85 11.37 -8.54
N GLN A 36 -27.89 10.94 -7.27
CA GLN A 36 -29.08 10.33 -6.67
C GLN A 36 -29.27 10.79 -5.22
N ALA A 37 -30.52 11.03 -4.81
CA ALA A 37 -30.83 11.39 -3.43
C ALA A 37 -30.38 10.29 -2.46
N ALA A 38 -29.75 10.67 -1.35
CA ALA A 38 -29.21 9.72 -0.39
C ALA A 38 -29.20 10.30 1.03
N ASP A 39 -29.28 9.41 2.01
CA ASP A 39 -29.07 9.74 3.42
C ASP A 39 -27.58 9.75 3.75
N TRP A 40 -27.14 10.79 4.46
CA TRP A 40 -25.74 11.00 4.80
C TRP A 40 -25.52 10.87 6.31
N VAL A 41 -24.44 10.19 6.68
CA VAL A 41 -23.94 10.18 8.06
C VAL A 41 -22.75 11.11 8.12
N LEU A 42 -22.84 12.15 8.95
CA LEU A 42 -21.73 13.06 9.21
C LEU A 42 -20.72 12.36 10.13
N ILE A 43 -19.45 12.34 9.71
CA ILE A 43 -18.33 11.85 10.52
C ILE A 43 -17.38 13.03 10.71
N GLU A 44 -17.31 13.55 11.93
CA GLU A 44 -16.37 14.61 12.31
C GLU A 44 -15.19 14.01 13.08
N ARG A 45 -13.98 14.48 12.78
CA ARG A 45 -12.81 14.14 13.58
C ARG A 45 -12.81 15.03 14.82
N VAL A 46 -12.76 14.43 16.00
CA VAL A 46 -12.57 15.16 17.27
C VAL A 46 -11.07 15.35 17.50
N PRO A 47 -10.57 16.59 17.64
CA PRO A 47 -9.15 16.83 17.89
C PRO A 47 -8.68 16.12 19.16
N GLY A 48 -7.61 15.33 19.06
CA GLY A 48 -7.04 14.61 20.19
C GLY A 48 -7.66 13.24 20.48
N GLU A 49 -8.78 12.90 19.83
CA GLU A 49 -9.34 11.55 19.88
C GLU A 49 -8.99 10.79 18.60
N TYR A 50 -8.45 9.59 18.79
CA TYR A 50 -8.11 8.68 17.72
C TYR A 50 -8.61 7.30 18.09
N VAL A 51 -9.08 6.56 17.08
CA VAL A 51 -9.22 5.11 17.24
C VAL A 51 -7.81 4.53 17.11
N ASP A 52 -7.43 3.64 18.03
CA ASP A 52 -6.17 2.90 17.88
C ASP A 52 -6.14 2.26 16.50
N ASP A 53 -5.07 2.52 15.75
CA ASP A 53 -4.95 2.03 14.37
C ASP A 53 -5.03 0.50 14.37
N PRO A 54 -6.10 -0.11 13.83
CA PRO A 54 -6.25 -1.56 13.81
C PRO A 54 -5.18 -2.22 12.92
N LEU A 55 -4.52 -1.44 12.06
CA LEU A 55 -3.40 -1.88 11.23
C LEU A 55 -2.05 -1.63 11.90
N LYS A 56 -1.99 -1.08 13.11
CA LYS A 56 -0.72 -0.79 13.80
C LYS A 56 0.17 -2.02 13.87
N ASN A 57 -0.37 -3.19 14.17
CA ASN A 57 0.40 -4.44 14.21
C ASN A 57 0.84 -4.94 12.82
N VAL A 58 0.13 -4.56 11.76
CA VAL A 58 0.47 -4.91 10.37
C VAL A 58 1.52 -3.95 9.80
N LEU A 59 1.43 -2.67 10.17
CA LEU A 59 2.32 -1.58 9.74
C LEU A 59 3.50 -1.36 10.70
N SER A 60 3.49 -2.02 11.87
CA SER A 60 4.55 -1.94 12.88
C SER A 60 5.88 -2.34 12.25
N PRO A 61 6.92 -1.51 12.39
CA PRO A 61 8.19 -1.73 11.74
C PRO A 61 9.07 -2.76 12.48
N GLU A 62 8.47 -3.74 13.15
CA GLU A 62 9.22 -4.79 13.83
C GLU A 62 10.05 -5.54 12.79
N PHE A 63 11.37 -5.46 12.96
CA PHE A 63 12.37 -6.11 12.13
C PHE A 63 12.25 -7.63 12.15
N ASP A 64 11.51 -8.17 13.12
CA ASP A 64 11.27 -9.58 13.34
C ASP A 64 9.98 -10.09 12.68
N ASN A 65 9.28 -9.30 11.86
CA ASN A 65 8.20 -9.86 11.06
C ASN A 65 8.81 -10.65 9.88
N PRO A 66 8.82 -12.01 9.90
CA PRO A 66 9.36 -12.81 8.80
C PRO A 66 8.55 -12.66 7.51
N ASN A 67 7.40 -11.98 7.56
CA ASN A 67 6.58 -11.59 6.43
C ASN A 67 6.89 -10.18 5.91
N ARG A 68 7.97 -9.51 6.36
CA ARG A 68 8.45 -8.29 5.71
C ARG A 68 8.87 -8.62 4.28
N TYR A 69 7.99 -8.29 3.35
CA TYR A 69 8.22 -8.48 1.93
C TYR A 69 9.27 -7.54 1.35
N GLN A 70 9.80 -6.57 2.12
CA GLN A 70 10.74 -5.56 1.65
C GLN A 70 11.74 -5.14 2.74
N ILE A 71 13.03 -5.08 2.39
CA ILE A 71 14.14 -4.69 3.28
C ILE A 71 15.07 -3.74 2.51
N ALA A 72 15.55 -2.66 3.15
CA ALA A 72 16.48 -1.73 2.51
C ALA A 72 17.86 -2.37 2.31
N ALA A 73 18.57 -1.96 1.25
CA ALA A 73 19.96 -2.34 1.04
C ALA A 73 20.84 -1.96 2.24
N SER A 74 22.00 -2.60 2.35
CA SER A 74 22.93 -2.50 3.49
C SER A 74 22.39 -3.04 4.82
N ASN A 75 21.15 -3.54 4.88
CA ASN A 75 20.64 -4.30 6.03
C ASN A 75 20.86 -5.81 5.85
N PRO A 76 20.92 -6.57 6.97
CA PRO A 76 21.01 -8.02 6.91
C PRO A 76 19.74 -8.65 6.33
N VAL A 77 19.92 -9.78 5.64
CA VAL A 77 18.87 -10.61 5.06
C VAL A 77 18.17 -11.35 6.20
N PRO A 78 16.85 -11.14 6.40
CA PRO A 78 16.13 -11.72 7.53
C PRO A 78 15.80 -13.20 7.35
N ARG A 79 15.86 -13.70 6.10
CA ARG A 79 15.56 -15.10 5.76
C ARG A 79 16.25 -15.50 4.46
N SER A 80 16.84 -16.69 4.47
CA SER A 80 17.40 -17.33 3.28
C SER A 80 16.32 -17.57 2.22
N GLY A 81 16.58 -17.18 0.97
CA GLY A 81 15.62 -17.33 -0.12
C GLY A 81 15.94 -16.49 -1.34
N TRP A 82 15.05 -16.49 -2.32
CA TRP A 82 15.14 -15.64 -3.51
C TRP A 82 14.54 -14.27 -3.25
N TRP A 83 15.34 -13.24 -3.54
CA TRP A 83 14.95 -11.84 -3.42
C TRP A 83 15.24 -11.11 -4.72
N PHE A 84 14.52 -10.04 -5.01
CA PHE A 84 14.76 -9.17 -6.16
C PHE A 84 14.62 -7.69 -5.79
N THR A 85 15.13 -6.79 -6.62
CA THR A 85 14.91 -5.36 -6.45
C THR A 85 14.55 -4.69 -7.78
N PRO A 86 13.53 -3.83 -7.82
CA PRO A 86 13.19 -3.06 -9.03
C PRO A 86 14.27 -2.03 -9.41
N ALA A 87 15.16 -1.68 -8.49
CA ALA A 87 16.26 -0.74 -8.75
C ALA A 87 17.32 -1.26 -9.73
N LYS A 88 17.27 -2.57 -10.08
CA LYS A 88 18.18 -3.18 -11.05
C LYS A 88 17.48 -4.29 -11.83
N ALA A 89 17.53 -4.20 -13.16
CA ALA A 89 17.04 -5.27 -14.04
C ALA A 89 17.77 -6.60 -13.77
N ASN A 90 17.03 -7.72 -13.85
CA ASN A 90 17.57 -9.07 -13.61
C ASN A 90 18.30 -9.20 -12.26
N SER A 91 17.80 -8.52 -11.22
CA SER A 91 18.40 -8.53 -9.88
C SER A 91 18.13 -9.78 -9.07
N ARG A 92 17.07 -10.55 -9.43
CA ARG A 92 16.59 -11.72 -8.69
C ARG A 92 17.73 -12.71 -8.42
N ARG A 93 17.99 -12.98 -7.15
CA ARG A 93 19.04 -13.92 -6.72
C ARG A 93 18.75 -14.49 -5.33
N TYR A 94 19.42 -15.60 -5.03
CA TYR A 94 19.36 -16.23 -3.71
C TYR A 94 20.29 -15.52 -2.73
N PHE A 95 19.82 -15.31 -1.50
CA PHE A 95 20.61 -14.82 -0.36
C PHE A 95 20.48 -15.79 0.81
N LYS A 96 21.51 -15.88 1.65
CA LYS A 96 21.44 -16.56 2.94
C LYS A 96 21.07 -15.57 4.03
N GLU A 97 20.40 -16.06 5.06
CA GLU A 97 20.11 -15.30 6.27
C GLU A 97 21.41 -14.77 6.89
N GLY A 98 21.39 -13.51 7.29
CA GLY A 98 22.56 -12.80 7.81
C GLY A 98 23.50 -12.21 6.76
N ASP A 99 23.36 -12.57 5.46
CA ASP A 99 24.05 -11.85 4.38
C ASP A 99 23.58 -10.38 4.35
N VAL A 100 24.37 -9.49 3.75
CA VAL A 100 23.97 -8.07 3.60
C VAL A 100 23.43 -7.84 2.20
N PHE A 101 22.25 -7.21 2.10
CA PHE A 101 21.69 -6.81 0.82
C PHE A 101 22.58 -5.76 0.13
N PRO A 102 22.97 -5.96 -1.14
CA PRO A 102 23.81 -5.01 -1.84
C PRO A 102 23.03 -3.76 -2.24
N ASP A 103 23.74 -2.64 -2.27
CA ASP A 103 23.23 -1.35 -2.73
C ASP A 103 23.73 -1.02 -4.15
N PHE A 104 23.06 -0.08 -4.82
CA PHE A 104 23.39 0.42 -6.15
C PHE A 104 23.38 1.95 -6.15
N PRO A 105 24.41 2.63 -5.62
CA PRO A 105 24.37 4.07 -5.36
C PRO A 105 24.20 4.96 -6.60
N ASN A 106 24.54 4.46 -7.79
CA ASN A 106 24.38 5.17 -9.07
C ASN A 106 23.22 4.58 -9.88
N ASN A 107 22.02 4.52 -9.28
CA ASN A 107 20.81 4.07 -9.96
C ASN A 107 19.79 5.23 -10.06
N ASP A 108 18.94 5.21 -11.11
CA ASP A 108 17.91 6.23 -11.31
C ASP A 108 16.60 5.97 -10.52
N TYR A 109 16.52 4.84 -9.83
CA TYR A 109 15.36 4.41 -9.03
C TYR A 109 15.35 5.03 -7.61
N GLY A 110 16.52 5.47 -7.12
CA GLY A 110 16.72 5.98 -5.76
C GLY A 110 17.15 4.89 -4.77
N HIS A 111 16.56 4.89 -3.57
CA HIS A 111 16.92 3.92 -2.53
C HIS A 111 16.63 2.48 -2.96
N VAL A 112 17.61 1.60 -2.76
CA VAL A 112 17.47 0.18 -3.10
C VAL A 112 16.76 -0.55 -1.97
N PHE A 113 15.65 -1.18 -2.31
CA PHE A 113 14.95 -2.11 -1.44
C PHE A 113 14.85 -3.48 -2.11
N TRP A 114 15.20 -4.52 -1.37
CA TRP A 114 15.09 -5.91 -1.75
C TRP A 114 13.76 -6.48 -1.28
N GLN A 115 13.09 -7.21 -2.17
CA GLN A 115 11.76 -7.76 -1.97
C GLN A 115 11.76 -9.28 -2.08
N TRP A 116 10.95 -9.94 -1.26
CA TRP A 116 10.80 -11.39 -1.31
C TRP A 116 10.22 -11.79 -2.66
N SER A 117 10.92 -12.66 -3.39
CA SER A 117 10.45 -13.10 -4.70
C SER A 117 9.22 -14.00 -4.55
N PRO A 118 8.13 -13.78 -5.31
CA PRO A 118 6.99 -14.72 -5.31
C PRO A 118 7.40 -16.09 -5.85
N ASP A 119 8.38 -16.13 -6.75
CA ASP A 119 9.03 -17.35 -7.21
C ASP A 119 10.26 -17.66 -6.35
N GLN A 120 10.25 -18.81 -5.66
CA GLN A 120 11.35 -19.29 -4.81
C GLN A 120 12.14 -20.45 -5.46
N THR A 121 11.88 -20.75 -6.73
CA THR A 121 12.58 -21.79 -7.46
C THR A 121 13.92 -21.30 -8.02
N HIS A 122 14.85 -22.22 -8.24
CA HIS A 122 16.09 -21.89 -8.92
C HIS A 122 15.80 -21.53 -10.39
N PRO A 123 16.45 -20.49 -10.97
CA PRO A 123 16.32 -20.16 -12.38
C PRO A 123 16.59 -21.40 -13.25
N HIS A 124 15.68 -21.67 -14.18
CA HIS A 124 15.86 -22.69 -15.19
C HIS A 124 16.72 -22.11 -16.32
N LEU A 125 17.71 -22.89 -16.77
CA LEU A 125 18.54 -22.58 -17.94
C LEU A 125 17.80 -22.89 -19.24
#